data_AF-A0A4R8MQB9-F1
#
_entry.id   AF-A0A4R8MQB9-F1
#
_cell.length_a   1.000
_cell.length_b   1.000
_cell.length_c   1.000
_cell.angle_alpha   90.00
_cell.angle_beta   90.00
_cell.angle_gamma   90.00
#
_symmetry.space_group_name_H-M   'P 1'
#
loop_
_entity.id
_entity.type
_entity.pdbx_description
1 polymer ?
#
loop_
_entity_poly.entity_id
_entity_poly.type
_entity_poly.pdbx_seq_one_letter_code
_entity_poly.pdbx_strand_id
1 'polypeptide(L)'
;MNSRNPKKWEQLLNDSDFELRLVRKTKSRIQTEKTKRKAYVTLAVSTLLFSLIFFNEFIVEPSELSTNIHYLVDELSSESIVSLSMD
;
A
#
# COMPACT_ATOMS: atom_id res chain seq x y z
N MET A 1 41.54 9.35 -12.71
CA MET A 1 41.22 10.74 -13.10
C MET A 1 39.87 11.13 -12.51
N ASN A 2 39.84 12.13 -11.63
CA ASN A 2 38.64 12.60 -10.94
C ASN A 2 37.81 13.47 -11.90
N SER A 3 36.70 12.95 -12.42
CA SER A 3 35.91 13.53 -13.53
C SER A 3 34.95 14.67 -13.12
N ARG A 4 35.25 15.39 -12.03
CA ARG A 4 34.38 16.44 -11.46
C ARG A 4 34.66 17.86 -11.99
N ASN A 5 35.52 18.02 -12.99
CA ASN A 5 35.69 19.32 -13.64
C ASN A 5 34.66 19.50 -14.76
N PRO A 6 33.84 20.57 -14.72
CA PRO A 6 32.94 20.86 -15.83
C PRO A 6 33.77 21.14 -17.08
N LYS A 7 33.60 20.31 -18.12
CA LYS A 7 34.22 20.53 -19.43
C LYS A 7 33.65 21.79 -20.06
N LYS A 8 34.50 22.60 -20.70
CA LYS A 8 34.06 23.76 -21.49
C LYS A 8 33.23 23.26 -22.69
N TRP A 9 32.19 24.02 -23.07
CA TRP A 9 31.27 23.67 -24.16
C TRP A 9 31.97 23.38 -25.49
N GLU A 10 33.06 24.11 -25.78
CA GLU A 10 33.91 23.89 -26.95
C GLU A 10 34.54 22.49 -27.00
N GLN A 11 34.93 21.95 -25.84
CA GLN A 11 35.49 20.60 -25.74
C GLN A 11 34.42 19.51 -25.85
N LEU A 12 33.15 19.84 -25.62
CA LEU A 12 32.02 18.91 -25.77
C LEU A 12 31.57 18.79 -27.23
N LEU A 13 31.67 19.87 -28.00
CA LEU A 13 31.40 19.88 -29.45
C LEU A 13 32.43 19.06 -30.24
N ASN A 14 33.67 19.00 -29.75
CA ASN A 14 34.75 18.22 -30.36
C ASN A 14 34.80 16.76 -29.89
N ASP A 15 33.87 16.35 -29.01
CA ASP A 15 33.81 15.00 -28.44
C ASP A 15 32.77 14.18 -29.21
N SER A 16 33.24 13.32 -30.12
CA SER A 16 32.39 12.48 -30.99
C SER A 16 31.45 11.54 -30.22
N ASP A 17 31.77 11.23 -28.97
CA ASP A 17 30.97 10.35 -28.12
C ASP A 17 29.98 11.10 -27.22
N PHE A 18 29.87 12.43 -27.37
CA PHE A 18 29.00 13.25 -26.53
C PHE A 18 27.52 12.82 -26.63
N GLU A 19 26.99 12.71 -27.84
CA GLU A 19 25.60 12.29 -28.06
C GLU A 19 25.35 10.89 -27.51
N LEU A 20 26.30 9.99 -27.73
CA LEU A 20 26.20 8.61 -27.32
C LEU A 20 26.17 8.46 -25.79
N ARG A 21 26.96 9.26 -25.06
CA ARG A 21 26.88 9.34 -23.58
C ARG A 21 25.56 9.95 -23.11
N LEU A 22 25.05 10.96 -23.81
CA LEU A 22 23.77 11.60 -23.48
C LEU A 22 22.62 10.61 -23.65
N VAL A 23 22.56 9.90 -24.78
CA VAL A 23 21.56 8.86 -25.06
C VAL A 23 21.63 7.74 -24.02
N ARG A 24 22.84 7.23 -23.70
CA ARG A 24 23.00 6.18 -22.68
C ARG A 24 22.50 6.63 -21.31
N LYS A 25 22.84 7.86 -20.89
CA LYS A 25 22.44 8.42 -19.59
C LYS A 25 20.94 8.70 -19.51
N THR A 26 20.34 9.18 -20.59
CA THR A 26 18.89 9.40 -20.66
C THR A 26 18.13 8.08 -20.67
N LYS A 27 18.59 7.10 -21.46
CA LYS A 27 17.99 5.76 -21.50
C LYS A 27 18.03 5.07 -20.15
N SER A 28 19.17 5.12 -19.45
CA SER A 28 19.30 4.51 -18.11
C SER A 28 18.38 5.21 -17.10
N ARG A 29 18.31 6.54 -17.11
CA ARG A 29 17.38 7.30 -16.25
C ARG A 29 15.93 6.92 -16.49
N ILE A 30 15.49 6.90 -17.74
CA ILE A 30 14.10 6.52 -18.10
C ILE A 30 13.81 5.10 -17.64
N GLN A 31 14.74 4.16 -17.83
CA GLN A 31 14.56 2.78 -17.40
C GLN A 31 14.45 2.69 -15.87
N THR A 32 15.30 3.39 -15.12
CA THR A 32 15.23 3.41 -13.65
C THR A 32 13.92 4.00 -13.14
N GLU A 33 13.44 5.11 -13.73
CA GLU A 33 12.17 5.73 -13.36
C GLU A 33 10.98 4.82 -13.69
N LYS A 34 10.99 4.13 -14.84
CA LYS A 34 9.96 3.14 -15.20
C LYS A 34 9.93 1.98 -14.20
N THR A 35 11.07 1.46 -13.79
CA THR A 35 11.14 0.36 -12.81
C THR A 35 10.65 0.81 -11.44
N LYS A 36 11.06 2.00 -10.97
CA LYS A 36 10.56 2.57 -9.72
C LYS A 36 9.04 2.73 -9.74
N ARG A 37 8.50 3.31 -10.81
CA ARG A 37 7.05 3.48 -10.95
C ARG A 37 6.31 2.15 -10.91
N LYS A 38 6.82 1.11 -11.59
CA LYS A 38 6.24 -0.23 -11.53
C LYS A 38 6.25 -0.77 -10.09
N ALA A 39 7.37 -0.66 -9.38
CA ALA A 39 7.46 -1.11 -7.99
C ALA A 39 6.46 -0.38 -7.07
N TYR A 40 6.31 0.94 -7.21
CA TYR A 40 5.33 1.72 -6.44
C TYR A 40 3.89 1.30 -6.76
N VAL A 41 3.55 1.09 -8.04
CA VAL A 41 2.22 0.64 -8.43
C VAL A 41 1.94 -0.76 -7.89
N THR A 42 2.88 -1.68 -8.02
CA THR A 42 2.75 -3.04 -7.48
C THR A 42 2.55 -3.00 -5.97
N LEU A 43 3.34 -2.19 -5.25
CA LEU A 43 3.19 -2.02 -3.81
C LEU A 43 1.80 -1.50 -3.46
N ALA A 44 1.36 -0.40 -4.08
CA ALA A 44 0.05 0.19 -3.83
C ALA A 44 -1.10 -0.79 -4.10
N VAL A 45 -1.05 -1.53 -5.20
CA VAL A 45 -2.05 -2.56 -5.53
C VAL A 45 -2.03 -3.70 -4.51
N SER A 46 -0.85 -4.17 -4.11
CA SER A 46 -0.73 -5.23 -3.10
C SER A 46 -1.27 -4.81 -1.74
N THR A 47 -0.99 -3.57 -1.30
CA THR A 47 -1.53 -3.02 -0.05
C THR A 47 -3.04 -2.86 -0.11
N LEU A 48 -3.59 -2.41 -1.24
CA LEU A 48 -5.04 -2.29 -1.42
C LEU A 48 -5.73 -3.65 -1.37
N LEU A 49 -5.20 -4.66 -2.07
CA LEU A 49 -5.73 -6.02 -2.05
C LEU A 49 -5.68 -6.63 -0.65
N PHE A 50 -4.56 -6.46 0.06
CA PHE A 50 -4.42 -6.90 1.44
C PHE A 50 -5.48 -6.24 2.34
N SER A 51 -5.61 -4.92 2.26
CA SER A 51 -6.65 -4.18 2.98
C SER A 51 -8.04 -4.75 2.70
N LEU A 52 -8.42 -4.90 1.43
CA LEU A 52 -9.72 -5.43 1.03
C LEU A 52 -10.02 -6.82 1.60
N ILE A 53 -9.05 -7.73 1.59
CA ILE A 53 -9.23 -9.10 2.10
C ILE A 53 -9.46 -9.06 3.62
N PHE A 54 -8.60 -8.35 4.36
CA PHE A 54 -8.65 -8.32 5.82
C PHE A 54 -9.85 -7.55 6.37
N PHE A 55 -10.22 -6.42 5.76
CA PHE A 55 -11.44 -5.71 6.16
C PHE A 55 -12.70 -6.49 5.82
N ASN A 56 -12.71 -7.27 4.74
CA ASN A 56 -13.87 -8.08 4.38
C ASN A 56 -14.04 -9.29 5.32
N GLU A 57 -12.96 -10.03 5.63
CA GLU A 57 -13.03 -11.11 6.63
C GLU A 57 -13.46 -10.59 8.01
N PHE A 58 -13.01 -9.40 8.41
CA PHE A 58 -13.42 -8.78 9.69
C PHE A 58 -14.91 -8.40 9.73
N ILE A 59 -15.55 -8.17 8.57
CA ILE A 59 -16.98 -7.80 8.48
C ILE A 59 -17.88 -9.04 8.35
N VAL A 60 -17.34 -10.22 8.00
CA VAL A 60 -18.11 -11.43 7.68
C VAL A 60 -18.35 -12.37 8.88
N GLU A 61 -17.80 -12.07 10.06
CA GLU A 61 -18.11 -12.81 11.30
C GLU A 61 -19.03 -12.06 12.33
N PRO A 62 -20.10 -11.34 11.92
CA PRO A 62 -21.01 -10.71 12.88
C PRO A 62 -22.00 -11.72 13.48
N SER A 63 -22.11 -12.94 12.92
CA SER A 63 -23.05 -13.96 13.37
C SER A 63 -22.71 -14.49 14.76
N GLU A 64 -21.42 -14.73 15.04
CA GLU A 64 -21.01 -15.27 16.35
C GLU A 64 -21.21 -14.24 17.46
N LEU A 65 -20.83 -12.98 17.21
CA LEU A 65 -21.01 -11.90 18.18
C LEU A 65 -22.50 -11.58 18.41
N SER A 66 -23.31 -11.51 17.35
CA SER A 66 -24.76 -11.32 17.44
C SER A 66 -25.44 -12.41 18.26
N THR A 67 -25.06 -13.67 18.01
CA THR A 67 -25.65 -14.83 18.69
C THR A 67 -25.29 -14.82 20.17
N ASN A 68 -24.04 -14.53 20.50
CA ASN A 68 -23.58 -14.45 21.91
C ASN A 68 -24.23 -13.27 22.66
N ILE A 69 -24.43 -12.13 22.01
CA ILE A 69 -25.14 -11.00 22.61
C ILE A 69 -26.61 -11.35 22.87
N HIS A 70 -27.27 -12.07 21.96
CA HIS A 70 -28.66 -12.51 22.17
C HIS A 70 -28.79 -13.39 23.40
N TYR A 71 -27.85 -14.33 23.62
CA TYR A 71 -27.84 -15.16 24.83
C TYR A 71 -27.67 -14.34 26.12
N LEU A 72 -26.77 -13.36 26.13
CA LEU A 72 -26.55 -12.49 27.29
C LEU A 72 -27.77 -11.59 27.58
N VAL A 73 -28.43 -11.09 26.53
CA VAL A 73 -29.64 -10.27 26.66
C VAL A 73 -30.81 -11.12 27.18
N ASP A 74 -30.99 -12.33 26.66
CA ASP A 74 -32.03 -13.24 27.11
C ASP A 74 -31.83 -13.62 28.59
N GLU A 75 -30.60 -13.92 29.01
CA GLU A 75 -30.30 -14.27 30.41
C GLU A 75 -30.58 -13.10 31.36
N LEU A 76 -30.08 -11.90 31.06
CA LEU A 76 -30.30 -10.68 31.85
C LEU A 76 -31.78 -10.29 31.91
N SER A 77 -32.52 -10.48 30.80
CA SER A 77 -33.96 -10.21 30.77
C SER A 77 -34.76 -11.23 31.59
N SER A 78 -34.33 -12.50 31.61
CA SER A 78 -34.98 -13.57 32.37
C SER A 78 -34.86 -13.38 33.89
N GLU A 79 -33.71 -12.91 34.40
CA GLU A 79 -33.57 -12.58 35.82
C GLU A 79 -34.42 -11.37 36.23
N SER A 80 -34.64 -10.41 35.32
CA SER A 80 -35.48 -9.24 35.58
C SER A 80 -36.98 -9.56 35.70
N ILE A 81 -37.44 -10.65 35.08
CA ILE A 81 -38.85 -11.08 35.11
C ILE A 81 -39.16 -11.83 36.42
N VAL A 82 -38.18 -12.49 37.03
CA VAL A 82 -38.39 -13.19 38.31
C VAL A 82 -38.53 -12.21 39.48
N SER A 83 -37.95 -11.01 39.41
CA SER A 83 -38.12 -9.98 40.46
C SER A 83 -39.42 -9.15 40.36
N LEU A 84 -40.17 -9.24 39.26
CA LEU A 84 -41.41 -8.47 39.05
C LEU A 84 -42.71 -9.28 39.28
N SER A 85 -42.61 -10.57 39.62
CA SER A 85 -43.78 -11.42 39.92
C SER A 85 -43.96 -11.76 41.40
N MET A 86 -43.12 -11.19 42.29
CA MET A 86 -43.30 -11.21 43.73
C MET A 86 -43.85 -9.87 44.21
N ASP A 87 -45.08 -9.55 43.81
CA ASP A 87 -46.03 -8.68 44.51
C ASP A 87 -47.44 -9.28 44.40
#